data_AF-A0A3D6DZ39-F1
#
_entry.id   AF-A0A3D6DZ39-F1
#
_cell.length_a   1.000
_cell.length_b   1.000
_cell.length_c   1.000
_cell.angle_alpha   90.00
_cell.angle_beta   90.00
_cell.angle_gamma   90.00
#
_symmetry.space_group_name_H-M   'P 1'
#
loop_
_entity.id
_entity.type
_entity.pdbx_description
1 polymer ?
#
loop_
_entity_poly.entity_id
_entity_poly.type
_entity_poly.pdbx_seq_one_letter_code
_entity_poly.pdbx_strand_id
1 'polypeptide(L)' 'MNETRLCTIEQIEQFLSATASIEFSATGDDRERYGHISRVLTRFDYPGRSKRERGVLHRYLQHTSGYSR' A
#
# COMPACT_ATOMS: atom_id res chain seq x y z
N MET A 1 -7.49 0.76 8.69
CA MET A 1 -6.17 1.37 8.95
C MET A 1 -6.29 2.89 8.78
N ASN A 2 -5.75 3.72 9.69
CA ASN A 2 -5.69 5.18 9.52
C ASN A 2 -4.49 5.57 8.62
N GLU A 3 -4.52 5.12 7.36
CA GLU A 3 -3.43 5.32 6.40
C GLU A 3 -3.41 6.71 5.76
N THR A 4 -4.35 7.59 6.13
CA THR A 4 -4.50 8.94 5.59
C THR A 4 -3.27 9.83 5.80
N ARG A 5 -2.31 9.41 6.63
CA ARG A 5 -1.03 10.09 6.87
C ARG A 5 0.10 9.65 5.93
N LEU A 6 -0.08 8.54 5.19
CA LEU A 6 0.90 8.04 4.22
C LEU A 6 0.59 8.66 2.84
N CYS A 7 1.17 9.82 2.56
CA CYS A 7 0.90 10.60 1.34
C CYS A 7 2.11 10.68 0.39
N THR A 8 3.28 10.23 0.84
CA THR A 8 4.53 10.26 0.05
C THR A 8 5.17 8.87 -0.01
N ILE A 9 6.00 8.65 -1.03
CA ILE A 9 6.71 7.37 -1.20
C ILE A 9 7.68 7.12 -0.03
N GLU A 10 8.36 8.16 0.45
CA GLU A 10 9.26 8.06 1.61
C GLU A 10 8.52 7.60 2.88
N GLN A 11 7.31 8.10 3.12
CA GLN A 11 6.48 7.65 4.24
C GLN A 11 6.08 6.18 4.10
N ILE A 12 5.82 5.70 2.88
CA ILE A 12 5.55 4.28 2.65
C ILE A 12 6.79 3.43 2.92
N GLU A 13 7.98 3.89 2.50
CA GLU A 13 9.24 3.19 2.79
C GLU A 13 9.51 3.14 4.31
N GLN A 14 9.32 4.25 5.03
CA GLN A 14 9.45 4.30 6.49
C GLN A 14 8.45 3.37 7.18
N PHE A 15 7.19 3.38 6.72
CA PHE A 15 6.17 2.47 7.23
C PHE A 15 6.58 1.01 7.05
N LEU A 16 6.94 0.61 5.83
CA LEU A 16 7.38 -0.75 5.52
C LEU A 16 8.59 -1.18 6.36
N SER A 17 9.54 -0.27 6.60
CA SER A 17 10.69 -0.55 7.46
C SER A 17 10.29 -0.73 8.93
N ALA A 18 9.34 0.07 9.43
CA ALA A 18 8.88 0.00 10.81
C ALA A 18 7.96 -1.20 11.09
N THR A 19 7.27 -1.71 10.07
CA THR A 19 6.29 -2.79 10.20
C THR A 19 6.74 -4.10 9.58
N ALA A 20 8.02 -4.25 9.23
CA ALA A 20 8.56 -5.45 8.58
C ALA A 20 8.25 -6.76 9.32
N SER A 21 8.12 -6.73 10.66
CA SER A 21 7.82 -7.90 11.50
C SER A 21 6.33 -8.06 11.84
N ILE A 22 5.47 -7.16 11.37
CA ILE A 22 4.03 -7.18 11.66
C ILE A 22 3.30 -7.73 10.45
N GLU A 23 2.67 -8.89 10.58
CA GLU A 23 1.77 -9.38 9.54
C GLU A 23 0.43 -8.66 9.63
N PHE A 24 0.08 -7.89 8.61
CA PHE A 24 -1.30 -7.40 8.46
C PHE A 24 -2.10 -8.46 7.73
N SER A 25 -3.03 -9.09 8.45
CA SER A 25 -4.08 -9.87 7.78
C SER A 25 -5.01 -8.91 7.04
N ALA A 26 -5.29 -9.19 5.77
CA ALA A 26 -6.34 -8.51 5.03
C ALA A 26 -7.70 -8.92 5.61
N THR A 27 -8.12 -8.28 6.70
CA THR A 27 -9.31 -8.67 7.48
C THR A 27 -10.64 -8.18 6.87
N GLY A 28 -10.67 -7.82 5.60
CA GLY A 28 -11.84 -7.24 4.93
C GLY A 28 -12.39 -8.13 3.81
N ASP A 29 -13.69 -8.00 3.53
CA ASP A 29 -14.34 -8.56 2.34
C ASP A 29 -13.63 -8.06 1.07
N ASP A 30 -13.72 -8.80 -0.05
CA ASP A 30 -13.03 -8.48 -1.30
C ASP A 30 -13.30 -7.04 -1.77
N ARG A 31 -14.51 -6.53 -1.51
CA ARG A 31 -14.88 -5.14 -1.79
C ARG A 31 -14.02 -4.13 -1.03
N GLU A 32 -13.77 -4.35 0.26
CA GLU A 32 -12.94 -3.47 1.07
C GLU A 32 -11.48 -3.53 0.62
N ARG A 33 -11.01 -4.74 0.27
CA ARG A 33 -9.67 -4.97 -0.28
C ARG A 33 -9.46 -4.20 -1.60
N TYR A 34 -10.37 -4.34 -2.55
CA TYR A 34 -10.26 -3.61 -3.84
C TYR A 34 -10.46 -2.09 -3.67
N GLY A 35 -11.33 -1.67 -2.74
CA GLY A 35 -11.49 -0.26 -2.39
C GLY A 35 -10.20 0.35 -1.84
N HIS A 36 -9.52 -0.36 -0.94
CA HIS A 36 -8.20 0.02 -0.42
C HIS A 36 -7.16 0.15 -1.54
N ILE A 37 -7.01 -0.88 -2.37
CA ILE A 37 -6.06 -0.88 -3.50
C ILE A 37 -6.32 0.32 -4.40
N SER A 38 -7.57 0.53 -4.83
CA SER A 38 -7.95 1.64 -5.71
C SER A 38 -7.60 2.99 -5.08
N ARG A 39 -7.94 3.21 -3.80
CA ARG A 39 -7.65 4.46 -3.09
C ARG A 39 -6.15 4.76 -3.03
N VAL A 40 -5.32 3.76 -2.79
CA VAL A 40 -3.85 3.91 -2.76
C VAL A 40 -3.32 4.28 -4.14
N LEU A 41 -3.72 3.55 -5.18
CA LEU A 41 -3.25 3.80 -6.56
C LEU A 41 -3.62 5.20 -7.04
N THR A 42 -4.84 5.66 -6.74
CA THR A 42 -5.29 7.03 -7.07
C THR A 42 -4.54 8.08 -6.27
N ARG A 43 -4.39 7.91 -4.94
CA ARG A 43 -3.69 8.88 -4.08
C ARG A 43 -2.26 9.16 -4.54
N PHE A 44 -1.57 8.12 -5.01
CA PHE A 44 -0.18 8.23 -5.42
C PHE A 44 0.01 8.51 -6.91
N ASP A 45 -1.06 8.67 -7.69
CA ASP A 45 -0.98 8.78 -9.15
C ASP A 45 -0.10 7.65 -9.74
N TYR A 46 -0.41 6.40 -9.39
CA TYR A 46 0.41 5.24 -9.73
C TYR A 46 0.84 5.16 -11.21
N PRO A 47 -0.01 5.49 -12.20
CA PRO A 47 0.39 5.52 -13.61
C PRO A 47 1.53 6.51 -13.91
N GLY A 48 1.61 7.64 -13.20
CA GLY A 48 2.67 8.64 -13.38
C GLY A 48 4.00 8.30 -12.69
N ARG A 49 4.03 7.27 -11.83
CA ARG A 49 5.21 6.95 -10.99
C ARG A 49 6.29 6.18 -11.74
N SER A 50 7.53 6.38 -11.30
CA SER A 50 8.69 5.62 -11.76
C SER A 50 8.59 4.13 -11.37
N LYS A 51 9.34 3.28 -12.08
CA LYS A 51 9.41 1.84 -11.78
C LYS A 51 9.78 1.55 -10.31
N ARG A 52 10.67 2.36 -9.72
CA ARG A 52 11.08 2.23 -8.32
C ARG A 52 9.91 2.50 -7.39
N GLU A 53 9.25 3.65 -7.53
CA GLU A 53 8.13 4.05 -6.67
C GLU A 53 6.95 3.08 -6.79
N ARG A 54 6.66 2.59 -8.00
CA ARG A 54 5.65 1.53 -8.20
C ARG A 54 5.98 0.26 -7.42
N GLY A 55 7.25 -0.13 -7.36
CA GLY A 55 7.70 -1.28 -6.56
C GLY A 55 7.56 -1.09 -5.05
N VAL A 56 7.66 0.14 -4.55
CA VAL A 56 7.38 0.48 -3.15
C VAL A 56 5.88 0.34 -2.86
N LEU A 57 5.03 0.93 -3.70
CA LEU A 57 3.57 0.84 -3.56
C LEU A 57 3.06 -0.61 -3.67
N HIS A 58 3.68 -1.42 -4.53
CA HIS A 58 3.32 -2.82 -4.67
C HIS A 58 3.62 -3.62 -3.38
N ARG A 59 4.79 -3.41 -2.76
CA ARG A 59 5.12 -4.03 -1.47
C ARG A 59 4.17 -3.59 -0.37
N TYR A 60 3.78 -2.31 -0.35
CA TYR A 60 2.78 -1.81 0.59
C TYR A 60 1.41 -2.48 0.42
N LEU A 61 0.92 -2.62 -0.81
CA LEU A 61 -0.36 -3.30 -1.07
C LEU A 61 -0.31 -4.80 -0.76
N GLN A 62 0.81 -5.46 -1.06
CA GLN A 62 1.05 -6.84 -0.62
C GLN A 62 0.96 -6.96 0.90
N HIS A 63 1.69 -6.09 1.60
CA HIS A 63 1.78 -6.11 3.04
C HIS A 63 0.46 -5.77 3.74
N THR A 64 -0.33 -4.83 3.21
CA THR A 64 -1.54 -4.32 3.89
C THR A 64 -2.85 -4.98 3.44
N SER A 65 -2.88 -5.59 2.26
CA SER A 65 -4.12 -6.13 1.70
C SER A 65 -3.99 -7.52 1.08
N GLY A 66 -2.84 -8.18 1.26
CA GLY A 66 -2.58 -9.48 0.64
C GLY A 66 -2.64 -9.42 -0.89
N TYR A 67 -2.44 -8.24 -1.49
CA TYR A 67 -2.51 -8.04 -2.94
C TYR A 67 -1.40 -8.85 -3.62
N SER A 68 -1.77 -10.05 -4.05
CA SER A 68 -0.88 -10.95 -4.78
C SER A 68 -0.87 -10.56 -6.25
N ARG A 69 0.21 -10.90 -6.93
CA ARG A 69 0.41 -10.62 -8.35
C ARG A 69 -0.63 -11.32 -9.23
#